data_AF-A0A7J2V9N7-F1
#
_entry.id   AF-A0A7J2V9N7-F1
#
_cell.length_a   1.000
_cell.length_b   1.000
_cell.length_c   1.000
_cell.angle_alpha   90.00
_cell.angle_beta   90.00
_cell.angle_gamma   90.00
#
_symmetry.space_group_name_H-M   'P 1'
#
loop_
_entity.id
_entity.type
_entity.pdbx_description
1 polymer ?
#
loop_
_entity_poly.entity_id
_entity_poly.type
_entity_poly.pdbx_seq_one_letter_code
_entity_poly.pdbx_strand_id
1 'polypeptide(L)'
;MGLKEKGVGFLDKITARAGYVNNWITVREADTSPDYGVLPYERGIIDHINFGVINLDKPPGPTSHEVVAWIKRMFNIERAGHGGTLEPWVY
;
A
#
# COMPACT_ATOMS: atom_id res chain seq x y z
N MET A 1 8.30 -19.00 -13.20
CA MET A 1 8.69 -18.14 -12.05
C MET A 1 7.75 -18.47 -10.92
N GLY A 2 8.26 -19.00 -9.81
CA GLY A 2 7.48 -19.42 -8.67
C GLY A 2 6.90 -18.22 -7.90
N LEU A 3 6.04 -18.50 -6.92
CA LEU A 3 5.36 -17.46 -6.13
C LEU A 3 6.36 -16.60 -5.35
N LYS A 4 7.42 -17.22 -4.83
CA LYS A 4 8.52 -16.53 -4.15
C LYS A 4 9.16 -15.47 -5.05
N GLU A 5 9.57 -15.85 -6.25
CA GLU A 5 10.24 -14.92 -7.17
C GLU A 5 9.29 -13.82 -7.63
N LYS A 6 8.00 -14.14 -7.86
CA LYS A 6 6.97 -13.13 -8.17
C LYS A 6 6.80 -12.13 -7.04
N GLY A 7 6.82 -12.59 -5.79
CA GLY A 7 6.76 -11.75 -4.60
C GLY A 7 7.97 -10.83 -4.47
N VAL A 8 9.19 -11.39 -4.54
CA VAL A 8 10.44 -10.61 -4.48
C VAL A 8 10.48 -9.57 -5.61
N GLY A 9 10.17 -9.97 -6.84
CA GLY A 9 10.13 -9.06 -7.98
C GLY A 9 9.09 -7.95 -7.86
N PHE A 10 8.00 -8.17 -7.12
CA PHE A 10 7.05 -7.10 -6.81
C PHE A 10 7.63 -6.10 -5.81
N LEU A 11 8.33 -6.57 -4.77
CA LEU A 11 9.01 -5.69 -3.81
C LEU A 11 10.07 -4.83 -4.49
N ASP A 12 10.91 -5.43 -5.34
CA ASP A 12 11.94 -4.72 -6.10
C ASP A 12 11.36 -3.63 -7.00
N LYS A 13 10.21 -3.90 -7.65
CA LYS A 13 9.51 -2.90 -8.46
C LYS A 13 9.01 -1.72 -7.63
N ILE A 14 8.51 -1.95 -6.41
CA ILE A 14 8.05 -0.87 -5.53
C ILE A 14 9.23 -0.02 -5.07
N THR A 15 10.31 -0.64 -4.59
CA THR A 15 11.46 0.08 -4.06
C THR A 15 12.21 0.85 -5.14
N ALA A 16 12.30 0.29 -6.36
CA ALA A 16 12.90 0.98 -7.50
C ALA A 16 12.17 2.29 -7.84
N ARG A 17 10.83 2.33 -7.72
CA ARG A 17 10.05 3.57 -7.90
C ARG A 17 10.35 4.62 -6.85
N ALA A 18 10.79 4.20 -5.67
CA ALA A 18 11.23 5.09 -4.59
C ALA A 18 12.75 5.39 -4.65
N GLY A 19 13.45 4.96 -5.70
CA GLY A 19 14.89 5.22 -5.89
C GLY A 19 15.81 4.27 -5.13
N TYR A 20 15.29 3.16 -4.59
CA TYR A 20 16.07 2.18 -3.84
C TYR A 20 16.39 0.94 -4.67
N VAL A 21 17.58 0.38 -4.45
CA VAL A 21 18.00 -0.93 -4.98
C VAL A 21 18.13 -1.90 -3.80
N ASN A 22 17.37 -2.99 -3.82
CA ASN A 22 17.45 -4.00 -2.76
C ASN A 22 18.64 -4.93 -3.00
N ASN A 23 19.34 -5.29 -1.93
CA ASN A 23 20.32 -6.38 -1.93
C ASN A 23 19.84 -7.46 -0.97
N TRP A 24 19.18 -8.49 -1.52
CA TRP A 24 18.62 -9.58 -0.72
C TRP A 24 19.71 -10.59 -0.36
N ILE A 25 19.86 -10.88 0.94
CA ILE A 25 20.69 -11.97 1.44
C ILE A 25 19.77 -13.14 1.79
N THR A 26 19.83 -14.23 1.01
CA THR A 26 19.02 -15.40 1.28
C THR A 26 19.68 -16.27 2.35
N VAL A 27 19.11 -16.24 3.55
CA VAL A 27 19.58 -17.08 4.68
C VAL A 27 19.12 -18.53 4.51
N ARG A 28 17.93 -18.74 3.94
CA ARG A 28 17.37 -20.08 3.68
C ARG A 28 16.44 -20.05 2.48
N GLU A 29 16.54 -21.08 1.65
CA GLU A 29 15.60 -21.32 0.56
C GLU A 29 14.31 -21.97 1.07
N ALA A 30 13.17 -21.39 0.69
CA ALA A 30 11.84 -21.87 1.02
C ALA A 30 10.81 -21.38 -0.01
N ASP A 31 9.80 -22.20 -0.25
CA ASP A 31 8.65 -21.90 -1.10
C ASP A 31 7.37 -21.67 -0.29
N THR A 32 6.34 -21.17 -0.94
CA THR A 32 5.00 -21.00 -0.38
C THR A 32 3.95 -21.68 -1.26
N SER A 33 2.90 -22.24 -0.65
CA SER A 33 1.81 -22.87 -1.39
C SER A 33 0.86 -21.81 -1.98
N PRO A 34 0.33 -22.02 -3.20
CA PRO A 34 -0.74 -21.20 -3.78
C PRO A 34 -2.07 -21.32 -3.04
N ASP A 35 -2.25 -22.32 -2.16
CA ASP A 35 -3.51 -22.56 -1.45
C ASP A 35 -3.77 -21.53 -0.34
N TYR A 36 -2.78 -20.69 -0.01
CA TYR A 36 -2.85 -19.72 1.08
C TYR A 36 -2.58 -18.29 0.61
N GLY A 37 -3.62 -17.45 0.69
CA GLY A 37 -3.56 -16.05 0.31
C GLY A 37 -3.31 -15.86 -1.20
N VAL A 38 -2.95 -14.63 -1.58
CA VAL A 38 -2.66 -14.25 -2.97
C VAL A 38 -1.56 -13.18 -2.99
N LEU A 39 -0.90 -13.01 -4.14
CA LEU A 39 0.06 -11.92 -4.31
C LEU A 39 -0.64 -10.57 -4.13
N PRO A 40 0.03 -9.54 -3.58
CA PRO A 40 -0.62 -8.29 -3.23
C PRO A 40 -1.35 -7.59 -4.39
N TYR A 41 -0.88 -7.78 -5.63
CA TYR A 41 -1.45 -7.22 -6.86
C TYR A 41 -2.50 -8.11 -7.53
N GLU A 42 -2.76 -9.30 -6.98
CA GLU A 42 -3.78 -10.25 -7.44
C GLU A 42 -4.98 -10.31 -6.47
N ARG A 43 -5.02 -9.43 -5.46
CA ARG A 43 -6.13 -9.37 -4.50
C ARG A 43 -7.43 -9.01 -5.22
N GLY A 44 -8.55 -9.50 -4.69
CA GLY A 44 -9.86 -8.99 -5.09
C GLY A 44 -9.98 -7.50 -4.74
N ILE A 45 -10.84 -6.77 -5.44
CA ILE A 45 -10.98 -5.31 -5.24
C ILE A 45 -11.28 -4.92 -3.79
N ILE A 46 -12.09 -5.72 -3.10
CA ILE A 46 -12.46 -5.49 -1.69
C ILE A 46 -11.22 -5.59 -0.79
N ASP A 47 -10.40 -6.62 -0.96
CA ASP A 47 -9.16 -6.80 -0.20
C ASP A 47 -8.11 -5.74 -0.57
N HIS A 48 -8.07 -5.32 -1.82
CA HIS A 48 -7.22 -4.21 -2.24
C HIS A 48 -7.54 -2.90 -1.51
N ILE A 49 -8.83 -2.61 -1.30
CA ILE A 49 -9.28 -1.43 -0.57
C ILE A 49 -8.98 -1.59 0.92
N ASN A 50 -9.33 -2.74 1.51
CA ASN A 50 -9.18 -2.98 2.95
C ASN A 50 -7.71 -3.03 3.41
N PHE A 51 -6.79 -3.48 2.55
CA PHE A 51 -5.36 -3.61 2.84
C PHE A 51 -4.50 -2.68 1.98
N GLY A 52 -5.08 -1.58 1.51
CA GLY A 52 -4.44 -0.62 0.62
C GLY A 52 -3.82 0.59 1.34
N VAL A 53 -2.97 1.32 0.61
CA VAL A 53 -2.42 2.63 1.02
C VAL A 53 -2.63 3.60 -0.14
N ILE A 54 -3.08 4.81 0.16
CA ILE A 54 -3.24 5.89 -0.82
C ILE A 54 -2.12 6.90 -0.60
N ASN A 55 -1.26 7.08 -1.59
CA ASN A 55 -0.34 8.20 -1.63
C ASN A 55 -1.10 9.46 -2.07
N LEU A 56 -1.70 10.15 -1.11
CA LEU A 56 -2.62 11.25 -1.36
C LEU A 56 -1.89 12.59 -1.38
N ASP A 57 -2.07 13.34 -2.46
CA ASP A 57 -1.74 14.77 -2.50
C ASP A 57 -2.87 15.55 -1.82
N LYS A 58 -2.64 15.99 -0.57
CA LYS A 58 -3.67 16.64 0.25
C LYS A 58 -3.90 18.07 -0.29
N PRO A 59 -5.13 18.44 -0.68
CA PRO A 59 -5.39 19.81 -1.11
C PRO A 59 -5.22 20.80 0.07
N PRO A 60 -4.91 22.07 -0.23
CA PRO A 60 -4.99 23.17 0.74
C PRO A 60 -6.46 23.44 1.11
N GLY A 61 -6.69 23.94 2.32
CA GLY A 61 -8.02 24.14 2.90
C GLY A 61 -8.35 23.15 4.03
N PRO A 62 -8.59 21.86 3.75
CA PRO A 62 -9.04 20.92 4.77
C PRO A 62 -7.90 20.42 5.67
N THR A 63 -8.27 20.05 6.89
CA THR A 63 -7.42 19.29 7.81
C THR A 63 -7.17 17.87 7.29
N SER A 64 -6.09 17.25 7.77
CA SER A 64 -5.79 15.85 7.45
C SER A 64 -6.90 14.90 7.92
N HIS A 65 -7.56 15.20 9.04
CA HIS A 65 -8.67 14.40 9.58
C HIS A 65 -9.93 14.49 8.70
N GLU A 66 -10.26 15.68 8.18
CA GLU A 66 -11.39 15.84 7.25
C GLU A 66 -11.18 15.05 5.96
N VAL A 67 -9.97 15.10 5.40
CA VAL A 67 -9.63 14.34 4.19
C VAL A 67 -9.73 12.84 4.43
N VAL A 68 -9.23 12.33 5.57
CA VAL A 68 -9.43 10.92 5.95
C VAL A 68 -10.92 10.58 6.06
N ALA A 69 -11.74 11.45 6.66
CA ALA A 69 -13.18 11.23 6.77
C ALA A 69 -13.87 11.17 5.40
N TRP A 70 -13.45 11.99 4.44
CA TRP A 70 -13.96 11.94 3.06
C TRP A 70 -13.60 10.62 2.37
N ILE A 71 -12.34 10.19 2.45
CA ILE A 71 -11.89 8.91 1.87
C ILE A 71 -12.69 7.75 2.49
N LYS A 72 -12.83 7.74 3.82
CA LYS A 72 -13.60 6.73 4.54
C LYS A 72 -15.04 6.63 4.03
N ARG A 73 -15.69 7.79 3.80
CA ARG A 73 -17.05 7.87 3.26
C ARG A 73 -17.13 7.45 1.79
N MET A 74 -16.17 7.86 0.96
CA MET A 74 -16.13 7.52 -0.47
C MET A 74 -16.00 6.03 -0.72
N PHE A 75 -15.13 5.36 0.04
CA PHE A 75 -14.92 3.91 -0.09
C PHE A 75 -15.84 3.06 0.81
N ASN A 76 -16.69 3.70 1.62
CA ASN A 76 -17.58 3.04 2.57
C ASN A 76 -16.86 2.00 3.46
N ILE A 77 -15.72 2.40 4.03
CA ILE A 77 -14.86 1.54 4.86
C ILE A 77 -14.99 1.86 6.35
N GLU A 78 -14.79 0.85 7.20
CA GLU A 78 -14.91 1.00 8.66
C GLU A 78 -13.77 1.83 9.26
N ARG A 79 -12.56 1.73 8.70
CA ARG A 79 -11.33 2.32 9.28
C ARG A 79 -10.46 2.95 8.20
N ALA A 80 -9.95 4.14 8.48
CA ALA A 80 -8.94 4.85 7.70
C ALA A 80 -8.13 5.75 8.63
N GLY A 81 -6.88 6.04 8.27
CA GLY A 81 -5.97 6.90 9.04
C GLY A 81 -4.92 7.53 8.12
N HIS A 82 -4.13 8.46 8.66
CA HIS A 82 -3.04 9.13 7.93
C HIS A 82 -1.69 8.91 8.63
N GLY A 83 -0.60 8.94 7.85
CA GLY A 83 0.77 8.76 8.37
C GLY A 83 1.34 9.96 9.12
N GLY A 84 0.70 11.13 9.03
CA GLY A 84 1.11 12.35 9.73
C GLY A 84 0.16 13.50 9.42
N THR A 85 0.04 14.46 10.35
CA THR A 85 -0.82 15.63 10.16
C THR A 85 -0.08 16.66 9.31
N LEU A 86 -0.67 17.02 8.18
CA LEU A 86 -0.32 18.21 7.41
C LEU A 86 -1.24 19.36 7.83
N GLU A 87 -0.64 20.53 8.05
CA GLU A 87 -1.36 21.74 8.42
C GLU A 87 -2.34 22.18 7.30
N PRO A 88 -3.54 22.66 7.65
CA PRO A 88 -4.40 23.34 6.71
C PRO A 88 -3.71 24.61 6.22
N TRP A 89 -3.48 24.71 4.91
CA TRP A 89 -2.94 25.91 4.30
C TRP A 89 -3.98 26.54 3.40
N VAL A 90 -4.02 27.88 3.34
CA VAL A 90 -4.89 28.65 2.45
C VAL A 90 -3.97 29.48 1.56
N TYR A 91 -4.24 29.50 0.26
CA TYR A 91 -3.50 30.30 -0.73
C TYR A 91 -3.61 31.80 -0.48
#